data_AF-A0A9D7PDM9-F1
#
_entry.id   AF-A0A9D7PDM9-F1
#
_cell.length_a   1.000
_cell.length_b   1.000
_cell.length_c   1.000
_cell.angle_alpha   90.00
_cell.angle_beta   90.00
_cell.angle_gamma   90.00
#
_symmetry.space_group_name_H-M   'P 1'
#
loop_
_entity.id
_entity.type
_entity.pdbx_description
1 polymer ?
#
loop_
_entity_poly.entity_id
_entity_poly.type
_entity_poly.pdbx_seq_one_letter_code
_entity_poly.pdbx_strand_id
1 'polypeptide(L)'
;MSIRFDFKVIHRLAIVPLLLFAGLASATPALAVMLVELKIDATARPYHPDNPVSSAQQDFSVPGEEGRLIMTFTEDRYVGGPGGFALNPVDLSNEYLGWGGAAEYTPRDPVAGQPYKVQVTWNHSFSKKMWRATLTARHAYQAFQIRDRGQQLASTQTLTVEFIPKSAEPVGAPQSSTVDGTWELPGGTTTEVFADGTGHDSRGNSMTWTVLDAARGLYEWRWSHGYTDRVTLAPDGKTMSGVNNTGFHWDAVRSSPLPQPGSGATSALVGSWDWGPGSGLVDIVADGTGRDSLGNSLTWSLLDAETRAYKLKWSHGFVDVAVLAADGASIAIVSNAGARFGATRR
;
A
#
# COMPACT_ATOMS: atom_id res chain seq x y z
N MET A 1 -55.99 12.35 -17.25
CA MET A 1 -54.98 13.32 -16.77
C MET A 1 -53.80 13.19 -17.72
N SER A 2 -53.64 14.15 -18.64
CA SER A 2 -52.69 14.06 -19.75
C SER A 2 -51.58 15.09 -19.54
N ILE A 3 -50.34 14.64 -19.39
CA ILE A 3 -49.17 15.48 -19.15
C ILE A 3 -48.50 15.71 -20.51
N ARG A 4 -48.47 16.96 -20.98
CA ARG A 4 -47.68 17.41 -22.13
C ARG A 4 -46.27 17.76 -21.66
N PHE A 5 -45.26 17.33 -22.39
CA PHE A 5 -43.88 17.81 -22.25
C PHE A 5 -43.57 18.76 -23.40
N ASP A 6 -43.33 20.03 -23.08
CA ASP A 6 -42.78 21.01 -24.02
C ASP A 6 -41.25 20.97 -23.95
N PHE A 7 -40.61 20.56 -25.05
CA PHE A 7 -39.17 20.71 -25.22
C PHE A 7 -38.87 22.03 -25.95
N LYS A 8 -38.18 22.94 -25.24
CA LYS A 8 -37.72 24.21 -25.79
C LYS A 8 -36.24 24.08 -26.19
N VAL A 9 -35.99 23.89 -27.48
CA VAL A 9 -34.65 23.94 -28.08
C VAL A 9 -34.25 25.42 -28.22
N ILE A 10 -33.14 25.82 -27.60
CA ILE A 10 -32.52 27.14 -27.83
C ILE A 10 -31.14 26.90 -28.42
N HIS A 11 -31.01 27.15 -29.72
CA HIS A 11 -29.73 27.36 -30.38
C HIS A 11 -29.24 28.78 -30.11
N ARG A 12 -28.01 28.93 -29.65
CA ARG A 12 -27.20 30.12 -29.91
C ARG A 12 -25.77 29.72 -30.25
N LEU A 13 -25.44 29.91 -31.54
CA LEU A 13 -24.08 30.09 -32.02
C LEU A 13 -23.45 31.30 -31.32
N ALA A 14 -22.21 31.14 -30.84
CA ALA A 14 -21.24 32.22 -30.76
C ALA A 14 -19.89 31.63 -31.21
N ILE A 15 -19.45 32.08 -32.39
CA ILE A 15 -18.09 31.93 -32.93
C ILE A 15 -17.26 33.09 -32.37
N VAL A 16 -15.95 32.87 -32.15
CA VAL A 16 -14.79 33.81 -32.12
C VAL A 16 -13.84 33.50 -30.93
N PRO A 17 -12.50 33.53 -31.06
CA PRO A 17 -11.61 33.10 -32.14
C PRO A 17 -10.52 32.10 -31.68
N LEU A 18 -9.82 31.55 -32.66
CA LEU A 18 -8.60 30.76 -32.58
C LEU A 18 -7.47 31.53 -31.87
N LEU A 19 -6.98 31.02 -30.74
CA LEU A 19 -5.72 31.44 -30.11
C LEU A 19 -4.73 30.27 -30.20
N LEU A 20 -3.80 30.39 -31.14
CA LEU A 20 -2.63 29.51 -31.25
C LEU A 20 -1.74 29.71 -30.02
N PHE A 21 -1.79 28.78 -29.08
CA PHE A 21 -0.69 28.54 -28.15
C PHE A 21 0.04 27.27 -28.60
N ALA A 22 1.06 27.46 -29.44
CA ALA A 22 2.18 26.53 -29.48
C ALA A 22 3.11 26.92 -28.33
N GLY A 23 3.17 26.11 -27.28
CA GLY A 23 4.04 26.40 -26.15
C GLY A 23 3.83 25.43 -24.99
N LEU A 24 4.78 24.52 -24.84
CA LEU A 24 5.02 23.69 -23.65
C LEU A 24 3.83 22.82 -23.22
N ALA A 25 3.81 21.58 -23.69
CA ALA A 25 3.10 20.51 -23.01
C ALA A 25 3.75 20.28 -21.64
N SER A 26 3.41 21.11 -20.64
CA SER A 26 3.52 20.72 -19.25
C SER A 26 2.62 19.52 -19.09
N ALA A 27 3.19 18.33 -18.87
CA ALA A 27 2.44 17.17 -18.45
C ALA A 27 1.69 17.56 -17.17
N THR A 28 0.42 17.93 -17.29
CA THR A 28 -0.45 18.02 -16.14
C THR A 28 -0.47 16.62 -15.54
N PRO A 29 -0.05 16.42 -14.27
CA PRO A 29 -0.17 15.12 -13.65
C PRO A 29 -1.63 14.71 -13.80
N ALA A 30 -1.87 13.54 -14.39
CA ALA A 30 -3.23 13.03 -14.41
C ALA A 30 -3.68 12.98 -12.94
N LEU A 31 -4.82 13.58 -12.65
CA LEU A 31 -5.32 13.69 -11.28
C LEU A 31 -6.09 12.42 -10.95
N ALA A 32 -6.10 12.03 -9.67
CA ALA A 32 -7.02 11.01 -9.19
C ALA A 32 -8.45 11.34 -9.65
N VAL A 33 -9.13 10.37 -10.24
CA VAL A 33 -10.48 10.55 -10.76
C VAL A 33 -11.45 9.93 -9.77
N MET A 34 -12.28 10.76 -9.13
CA MET A 34 -13.40 10.28 -8.34
C MET A 34 -14.45 9.69 -9.27
N LEU A 35 -14.78 8.42 -9.07
CA LEU A 35 -15.73 7.67 -9.89
C LEU A 35 -17.11 7.58 -9.23
N VAL A 36 -17.13 7.48 -7.91
CA VAL A 36 -18.36 7.28 -7.11
C VAL A 36 -18.29 8.06 -5.82
N GLU A 37 -19.42 8.66 -5.44
CA GLU A 37 -19.69 9.15 -4.08
C GLU A 37 -21.11 8.71 -3.69
N LEU A 38 -21.20 7.77 -2.74
CA LEU A 38 -22.47 7.33 -2.16
C LEU A 38 -22.58 7.82 -0.74
N LYS A 39 -23.77 8.26 -0.35
CA LYS A 39 -24.10 8.66 1.01
C LYS A 39 -25.41 8.03 1.46
N ILE A 40 -25.43 7.56 2.70
CA ILE A 40 -26.64 7.08 3.38
C ILE A 40 -26.75 7.78 4.72
N ASP A 41 -27.95 8.30 5.01
CA ASP A 41 -28.34 8.72 6.34
C ASP A 41 -29.49 7.82 6.81
N ALA A 42 -29.13 6.77 7.53
CA ALA A 42 -30.04 5.71 7.94
C ALA A 42 -30.63 6.01 9.31
N THR A 43 -31.94 5.88 9.44
CA THR A 43 -32.66 5.92 10.72
C THR A 43 -32.84 4.51 11.29
N ALA A 44 -32.84 4.38 12.61
CA ALA A 44 -33.09 3.10 13.25
C ALA A 44 -34.55 2.66 13.03
N ARG A 45 -34.76 1.45 12.51
CA ARG A 45 -36.10 0.89 12.28
C ARG A 45 -36.09 -0.64 12.25
N PRO A 46 -37.18 -1.32 12.64
CA PRO A 46 -37.37 -2.73 12.36
C PRO A 46 -37.29 -2.98 10.85
N TYR A 47 -36.75 -4.13 10.46
CA TYR A 47 -36.83 -4.59 9.09
C TYR A 47 -38.29 -4.93 8.74
N HIS A 48 -38.68 -4.63 7.50
CA HIS A 48 -39.93 -5.08 6.90
C HIS A 48 -39.68 -5.41 5.42
N PRO A 49 -40.33 -6.43 4.83
CA PRO A 49 -40.17 -6.74 3.40
C PRO A 49 -40.46 -5.54 2.49
N ASP A 50 -41.52 -4.78 2.79
CA ASP A 50 -41.89 -3.56 2.06
C ASP A 50 -41.02 -2.34 2.40
N ASN A 51 -40.13 -2.46 3.39
CA ASN A 51 -39.20 -1.41 3.79
C ASN A 51 -37.82 -2.01 4.08
N PRO A 52 -37.09 -2.43 3.02
CA PRO A 52 -35.82 -3.10 3.17
C PRO A 52 -34.77 -2.20 3.84
N VAL A 53 -33.61 -2.80 4.16
CA VAL A 53 -32.44 -2.05 4.63
C VAL A 53 -32.06 -1.03 3.58
N SER A 54 -31.80 0.20 4.04
CA SER A 54 -31.41 1.32 3.21
C SER A 54 -30.10 0.99 2.50
N SER A 55 -30.08 1.17 1.19
CA SER A 55 -28.89 1.01 0.38
C SER A 55 -28.85 2.11 -0.69
N ALA A 56 -27.63 2.44 -1.11
CA ALA A 56 -27.36 3.33 -2.23
C ALA A 56 -26.49 2.57 -3.22
N GLN A 57 -26.71 2.80 -4.51
CA GLN A 57 -25.98 2.11 -5.56
C GLN A 57 -25.63 3.10 -6.69
N GLN A 58 -24.47 2.91 -7.29
CA GLN A 58 -24.06 3.65 -8.48
C GLN A 58 -23.25 2.74 -9.39
N ASP A 59 -23.64 2.71 -10.67
CA ASP A 59 -22.87 2.06 -11.71
C ASP A 59 -21.79 3.01 -12.23
N PHE A 60 -20.59 2.49 -12.47
CA PHE A 60 -19.45 3.25 -12.94
C PHE A 60 -18.52 2.37 -13.79
N SER A 61 -17.69 2.99 -14.62
CA SER A 61 -16.62 2.32 -15.34
C SER A 61 -15.28 2.76 -14.79
N VAL A 62 -14.37 1.82 -14.59
CA VAL A 62 -12.96 2.14 -14.33
C VAL A 62 -12.30 2.43 -15.68
N PRO A 63 -11.47 3.48 -15.79
CA PRO A 63 -10.66 3.69 -16.99
C PRO A 63 -9.87 2.43 -17.35
N GLY A 64 -9.83 2.07 -18.63
CA GLY A 64 -9.21 0.83 -19.09
C GLY A 64 -7.67 0.84 -19.12
N GLU A 65 -7.05 1.74 -18.36
CA GLU A 65 -5.60 1.85 -18.19
C GLU A 65 -5.17 1.17 -16.88
N GLU A 66 -3.88 0.84 -16.76
CA GLU A 66 -3.36 0.34 -15.48
C GLU A 66 -3.46 1.43 -14.40
N GLY A 67 -3.85 1.06 -13.18
CA GLY A 67 -3.94 2.00 -12.08
C GLY A 67 -4.40 1.33 -10.78
N ARG A 68 -4.67 2.15 -9.78
CA ARG A 68 -5.11 1.72 -8.45
C ARG A 68 -6.52 2.23 -8.18
N LEU A 69 -7.36 1.38 -7.61
CA LEU A 69 -8.66 1.79 -7.10
C LEU A 69 -8.58 1.95 -5.58
N ILE A 70 -9.00 3.10 -5.08
CA ILE A 70 -9.08 3.40 -3.66
C ILE A 70 -10.54 3.55 -3.30
N MET A 71 -11.00 2.72 -2.36
CA MET A 71 -12.31 2.85 -1.75
C MET A 71 -12.15 3.45 -0.37
N THR A 72 -12.82 4.57 -0.09
CA THR A 72 -12.86 5.15 1.24
C THR A 72 -14.28 5.09 1.78
N PHE A 73 -14.47 4.26 2.81
CA PHE A 73 -15.69 4.20 3.58
C PHE A 73 -15.53 4.99 4.87
N THR A 74 -16.49 5.84 5.19
CA THR A 74 -16.58 6.53 6.47
C THR A 74 -17.94 6.32 7.12
N GLU A 75 -17.93 6.31 8.44
CA GLU A 75 -19.11 6.26 9.28
C GLU A 75 -18.92 7.27 10.41
N ASP A 76 -19.83 8.25 10.51
CA ASP A 76 -19.69 9.37 11.45
C ASP A 76 -19.66 8.88 12.91
N ARG A 77 -20.45 7.83 13.18
CA ARG A 77 -20.49 7.12 14.46
C ARG A 77 -20.68 5.63 14.18
N TYR A 78 -19.65 4.85 14.43
CA TYR A 78 -19.69 3.40 14.32
C TYR A 78 -20.76 2.83 15.24
N VAL A 79 -21.66 2.01 14.70
CA VAL A 79 -22.71 1.34 15.49
C VAL A 79 -22.58 -0.18 15.54
N GLY A 80 -21.53 -0.74 14.91
CA GLY A 80 -21.34 -2.17 14.79
C GLY A 80 -22.30 -2.84 13.80
N GLY A 81 -22.34 -4.17 13.83
CA GLY A 81 -23.20 -4.99 12.98
C GLY A 81 -22.76 -5.08 11.50
N PRO A 82 -23.33 -6.03 10.75
CA PRO A 82 -23.11 -6.13 9.32
C PRO A 82 -23.66 -4.92 8.53
N GLY A 83 -23.18 -4.76 7.30
CA GLY A 83 -23.37 -3.58 6.45
C GLY A 83 -22.05 -3.16 5.80
N GLY A 84 -22.00 -1.94 5.26
CA GLY A 84 -20.80 -1.40 4.63
C GLY A 84 -20.92 -1.36 3.11
N PHE A 85 -19.81 -1.62 2.41
CA PHE A 85 -19.73 -1.42 0.97
C PHE A 85 -19.27 -2.67 0.21
N ALA A 86 -19.61 -2.69 -1.07
CA ALA A 86 -19.18 -3.70 -2.04
C ALA A 86 -19.09 -3.10 -3.44
N LEU A 87 -18.17 -3.63 -4.25
CA LEU A 87 -18.14 -3.46 -5.69
C LEU A 87 -18.33 -4.81 -6.37
N ASN A 88 -19.24 -4.84 -7.33
CA ASN A 88 -19.51 -6.01 -8.15
C ASN A 88 -19.57 -5.62 -9.61
N PRO A 89 -19.14 -6.48 -10.54
CA PRO A 89 -19.44 -6.28 -11.94
C PRO A 89 -20.94 -6.31 -12.18
N VAL A 90 -21.43 -5.39 -13.02
CA VAL A 90 -22.85 -5.33 -13.42
C VAL A 90 -23.23 -6.56 -14.24
N ASP A 91 -22.26 -7.15 -14.94
CA ASP A 91 -22.44 -8.38 -15.74
C ASP A 91 -22.61 -9.65 -14.88
N LEU A 92 -22.60 -9.53 -13.55
CA LEU A 92 -22.72 -10.64 -12.60
C LEU A 92 -21.61 -11.70 -12.75
N SER A 93 -20.44 -11.34 -13.29
CA SER A 93 -19.26 -12.16 -13.04
C SER A 93 -19.07 -12.30 -11.52
N ASN A 94 -18.74 -13.50 -11.05
CA ASN A 94 -18.59 -13.86 -9.61
C ASN A 94 -17.43 -13.12 -8.89
N GLU A 95 -17.04 -11.98 -9.42
CA GLU A 95 -16.02 -11.09 -8.92
C GLU A 95 -16.65 -10.14 -7.89
N TYR A 96 -15.97 -9.98 -6.76
CA TYR A 96 -16.45 -9.19 -5.64
C TYR A 96 -15.26 -8.47 -5.01
N LEU A 97 -15.29 -7.15 -5.01
CA LEU A 97 -14.31 -6.32 -4.31
C LEU A 97 -15.02 -5.67 -3.13
N GLY A 98 -14.67 -6.11 -1.93
CA GLY A 98 -15.16 -5.53 -0.68
C GLY A 98 -14.00 -5.36 0.29
N TRP A 99 -14.17 -5.93 1.47
CA TRP A 99 -13.22 -5.87 2.59
C TRP A 99 -11.89 -6.64 2.40
N GLY A 100 -11.60 -7.14 1.19
CA GLY A 100 -10.48 -8.06 0.92
C GLY A 100 -9.21 -7.44 0.33
N GLY A 101 -9.18 -6.14 0.09
CA GLY A 101 -8.00 -5.44 -0.44
C GLY A 101 -6.99 -5.10 0.66
N ALA A 102 -5.94 -4.36 0.31
CA ALA A 102 -5.05 -3.77 1.32
C ALA A 102 -5.82 -2.69 2.09
N ALA A 103 -6.31 -3.04 3.27
CA ALA A 103 -7.25 -2.24 4.04
C ALA A 103 -6.59 -1.58 5.26
N GLU A 104 -6.75 -0.27 5.36
CA GLU A 104 -6.36 0.54 6.52
C GLU A 104 -7.61 0.97 7.28
N TYR A 105 -7.59 0.77 8.59
CA TYR A 105 -8.73 0.99 9.47
C TYR A 105 -8.38 2.10 10.47
N THR A 106 -9.28 3.06 10.66
CA THR A 106 -9.10 4.17 11.61
C THR A 106 -10.39 4.41 12.40
N PRO A 107 -10.44 4.05 13.69
CA PRO A 107 -9.49 3.18 14.39
C PRO A 107 -9.58 1.73 13.88
N ARG A 108 -8.58 0.90 14.22
CA ARG A 108 -8.58 -0.53 13.86
C ARG A 108 -9.71 -1.31 14.52
N ASP A 109 -9.94 -1.00 15.80
CA ASP A 109 -10.97 -1.64 16.63
C ASP A 109 -11.93 -0.55 17.14
N PRO A 110 -12.87 -0.09 16.29
CA PRO A 110 -13.79 0.98 16.67
C PRO A 110 -14.75 0.51 17.77
N VAL A 111 -14.95 1.37 18.78
CA VAL A 111 -16.04 1.20 19.74
C VAL A 111 -17.26 2.00 19.32
N ALA A 112 -18.45 1.56 19.74
CA ALA A 112 -19.69 2.21 19.36
C ALA A 112 -19.69 3.70 19.70
N GLY A 113 -20.14 4.53 18.77
CA GLY A 113 -20.20 5.99 18.90
C GLY A 113 -18.96 6.74 18.39
N GLN A 114 -17.86 6.06 18.07
CA GLN A 114 -16.66 6.71 17.50
C GLN A 114 -16.74 6.87 15.98
N PRO A 115 -16.14 7.92 15.39
CA PRO A 115 -15.92 7.98 13.95
C PRO A 115 -15.10 6.78 13.48
N TYR A 116 -15.45 6.26 12.31
CA TYR A 116 -14.79 5.11 11.73
C TYR A 116 -14.52 5.33 10.25
N LYS A 117 -13.30 5.06 9.81
CA LYS A 117 -12.85 5.13 8.43
C LYS A 117 -12.17 3.83 8.05
N VAL A 118 -12.43 3.41 6.82
CA VAL A 118 -11.75 2.28 6.18
C VAL A 118 -11.34 2.71 4.80
N GLN A 119 -10.07 2.54 4.49
CA GLN A 119 -9.53 2.80 3.16
C GLN A 119 -9.00 1.48 2.60
N VAL A 120 -9.54 1.05 1.46
CA VAL A 120 -9.15 -0.21 0.83
C VAL A 120 -8.56 0.08 -0.53
N THR A 121 -7.31 -0.35 -0.73
CA THR A 121 -6.59 -0.20 -1.99
C THR A 121 -6.57 -1.52 -2.75
N TRP A 122 -6.91 -1.46 -4.03
CA TRP A 122 -6.85 -2.59 -4.95
C TRP A 122 -5.93 -2.32 -6.12
N ASN A 123 -4.87 -3.12 -6.21
CA ASN A 123 -4.01 -3.22 -7.37
C ASN A 123 -4.58 -4.32 -8.28
N HIS A 124 -5.61 -4.00 -9.04
CA HIS A 124 -6.32 -4.96 -9.87
C HIS A 124 -6.38 -4.50 -11.32
N SER A 125 -6.35 -5.46 -12.27
CA SER A 125 -6.66 -5.14 -13.65
C SER A 125 -8.17 -5.02 -13.76
N PHE A 126 -8.67 -3.80 -13.60
CA PHE A 126 -10.07 -3.50 -13.86
C PHE A 126 -10.28 -3.62 -15.36
N SER A 127 -10.66 -4.81 -15.81
CA SER A 127 -11.19 -5.03 -17.14
C SER A 127 -12.24 -3.96 -17.46
N LYS A 128 -12.44 -3.62 -18.74
CA LYS A 128 -13.38 -2.59 -19.24
C LYS A 128 -14.87 -2.94 -19.00
N LYS A 129 -15.17 -3.55 -17.86
CA LYS A 129 -16.47 -3.91 -17.35
C LYS A 129 -17.12 -2.70 -16.69
N MET A 130 -18.44 -2.71 -16.66
CA MET A 130 -19.22 -1.86 -15.78
C MET A 130 -19.23 -2.46 -14.39
N TRP A 131 -18.98 -1.62 -13.40
CA TRP A 131 -18.99 -1.95 -11.98
C TRP A 131 -20.17 -1.27 -11.31
N ARG A 132 -20.65 -1.87 -10.22
CA ARG A 132 -21.67 -1.33 -9.33
C ARG A 132 -21.09 -1.19 -7.94
N ALA A 133 -21.01 0.04 -7.47
CA ALA A 133 -20.77 0.31 -6.07
C ALA A 133 -22.09 0.20 -5.31
N THR A 134 -22.06 -0.48 -4.17
CA THR A 134 -23.20 -0.59 -3.25
C THR A 134 -22.75 -0.18 -1.86
N LEU A 135 -23.49 0.74 -1.24
CA LEU A 135 -23.38 1.09 0.16
C LEU A 135 -24.65 0.60 0.87
N THR A 136 -24.51 -0.10 1.99
CA THR A 136 -25.63 -0.68 2.76
C THR A 136 -25.54 -0.24 4.21
N ALA A 137 -26.65 0.30 4.73
CA ALA A 137 -26.76 0.72 6.11
C ALA A 137 -26.43 -0.43 7.09
N ARG A 138 -25.90 -0.07 8.26
CA ARG A 138 -25.67 -1.03 9.35
C ARG A 138 -26.99 -1.64 9.82
N HIS A 139 -26.92 -2.89 10.24
CA HIS A 139 -28.10 -3.62 10.67
C HIS A 139 -27.71 -4.75 11.63
N ALA A 140 -28.67 -5.23 12.43
CA ALA A 140 -28.48 -6.35 13.35
C ALA A 140 -29.00 -7.65 12.73
N TYR A 141 -28.17 -8.71 12.77
CA TYR A 141 -28.44 -10.10 12.32
C TYR A 141 -28.49 -10.32 10.81
N GLN A 142 -27.40 -10.85 10.22
CA GLN A 142 -27.19 -11.07 8.77
C GLN A 142 -28.31 -11.84 8.02
N ALA A 143 -29.16 -12.58 8.74
CA ALA A 143 -30.23 -13.42 8.19
C ALA A 143 -31.63 -12.76 8.23
N PHE A 144 -31.74 -11.48 7.83
CA PHE A 144 -33.01 -10.74 7.74
C PHE A 144 -34.09 -11.48 6.94
N GLN A 145 -33.67 -12.34 6.00
CA GLN A 145 -34.53 -13.07 5.09
C GLN A 145 -35.24 -14.28 5.72
N ILE A 146 -34.83 -14.76 6.90
CA ILE A 146 -35.38 -16.03 7.38
C ILE A 146 -36.65 -15.84 8.22
N ARG A 147 -36.88 -14.68 8.88
CA ARG A 147 -38.00 -14.52 9.85
C ARG A 147 -38.55 -13.10 10.10
N ASP A 148 -38.26 -12.10 9.26
CA ASP A 148 -38.69 -10.70 9.51
C ASP A 148 -38.25 -10.12 10.88
N ARG A 149 -37.10 -10.56 11.40
CA ARG A 149 -36.60 -10.22 12.75
C ARG A 149 -35.38 -9.29 12.74
N GLY A 150 -35.14 -8.62 11.62
CA GLY A 150 -34.01 -7.69 11.46
C GLY A 150 -34.26 -6.31 12.07
N GLN A 151 -33.18 -5.57 12.30
CA GLN A 151 -33.25 -4.14 12.62
C GLN A 151 -32.18 -3.38 11.85
N GLN A 152 -32.57 -2.32 11.15
CA GLN A 152 -31.63 -1.32 10.65
C GLN A 152 -31.18 -0.43 11.82
N LEU A 153 -29.88 -0.19 11.91
CA LEU A 153 -29.29 0.70 12.90
C LEU A 153 -29.19 2.12 12.33
N ALA A 154 -29.27 3.12 13.20
CA ALA A 154 -29.05 4.50 12.76
C ALA A 154 -27.56 4.71 12.47
N SER A 155 -27.23 5.15 11.26
CA SER A 155 -25.85 5.45 10.88
C SER A 155 -25.80 6.43 9.71
N THR A 156 -24.77 7.28 9.71
CA THR A 156 -24.44 8.14 8.57
C THR A 156 -23.16 7.60 7.95
N GLN A 157 -23.25 7.20 6.69
CA GLN A 157 -22.19 6.50 5.96
C GLN A 157 -21.89 7.22 4.66
N THR A 158 -20.61 7.25 4.29
CA THR A 158 -20.15 7.71 2.97
C THR A 158 -19.22 6.66 2.37
N LEU A 159 -19.30 6.47 1.06
CA LEU A 159 -18.35 5.69 0.27
C LEU A 159 -17.87 6.56 -0.89
N THR A 160 -16.57 6.78 -0.99
CA THR A 160 -15.96 7.28 -2.22
C THR A 160 -15.18 6.17 -2.90
N VAL A 161 -15.20 6.19 -4.23
CA VAL A 161 -14.35 5.32 -5.07
C VAL A 161 -13.56 6.19 -6.00
N GLU A 162 -12.24 6.08 -5.91
CA GLU A 162 -11.29 6.86 -6.69
C GLU A 162 -10.43 5.91 -7.51
N PHE A 163 -10.11 6.32 -8.74
CA PHE A 163 -9.13 5.65 -9.57
C PHE A 163 -7.93 6.57 -9.77
N ILE A 164 -6.75 6.02 -9.51
CA ILE A 164 -5.47 6.67 -9.76
C ILE A 164 -4.81 5.92 -10.93
N PRO A 165 -4.81 6.51 -12.13
CA PRO A 165 -4.05 5.97 -13.25
C PRO A 165 -2.58 5.76 -12.87
N LYS A 166 -1.93 4.73 -13.38
CA LYS A 166 -0.47 4.56 -13.22
C LYS A 166 0.31 5.73 -13.83
N SER A 167 -0.25 6.34 -14.87
CA SER A 167 0.26 7.57 -15.53
C SER A 167 0.02 8.85 -14.72
N ALA A 168 -0.96 8.83 -13.80
CA ALA A 168 -1.27 9.88 -12.83
C ALA A 168 -0.37 9.84 -11.60
N GLU A 169 0.32 8.72 -11.40
CA GLU A 169 1.40 8.68 -10.43
C GLU A 169 2.47 9.67 -10.91
N PRO A 170 2.94 10.58 -10.03
CA PRO A 170 3.82 11.66 -10.42
C PRO A 170 4.97 11.15 -11.29
N VAL A 171 5.06 11.68 -12.52
CA VAL A 171 6.14 11.41 -13.47
C VAL A 171 7.41 11.99 -12.85
N GLY A 172 8.11 11.09 -12.18
CA GLY A 172 9.03 11.40 -11.10
C GLY A 172 8.78 10.42 -9.97
N ALA A 173 8.78 9.11 -10.28
CA ALA A 173 9.02 8.14 -9.24
C ALA A 173 10.30 8.58 -8.52
N PRO A 174 10.28 8.77 -7.18
CA PRO A 174 11.50 8.64 -6.44
C PRO A 174 12.04 7.27 -6.82
N GLN A 175 13.17 7.23 -7.49
CA GLN A 175 13.99 6.04 -7.53
C GLN A 175 14.19 5.62 -6.07
N SER A 176 13.59 4.51 -5.63
CA SER A 176 13.93 3.82 -4.38
C SER A 176 14.23 4.75 -3.19
N SER A 177 13.23 5.47 -2.66
CA SER A 177 13.35 6.32 -1.47
C SER A 177 13.07 5.55 -0.18
N THR A 178 13.69 4.38 -0.01
CA THR A 178 13.53 3.59 1.20
C THR A 178 14.13 4.37 2.38
N VAL A 179 13.37 4.44 3.48
CA VAL A 179 13.77 5.10 4.73
C VAL A 179 14.96 4.40 5.41
N ASP A 180 15.31 3.22 4.90
CA ASP A 180 16.49 2.47 5.29
C ASP A 180 17.78 3.28 5.11
N GLY A 181 18.73 3.02 5.98
CA GLY A 181 19.92 3.84 6.10
C GLY A 181 20.39 4.07 7.52
N THR A 182 21.51 4.76 7.62
CA THR A 182 22.06 5.23 8.89
C THR A 182 21.75 6.71 9.06
N TRP A 183 21.14 7.05 10.19
CA TRP A 183 20.63 8.38 10.50
C TRP A 183 21.24 8.89 11.81
N GLU A 184 21.76 10.11 11.81
CA GLU A 184 22.12 10.82 13.04
C GLU A 184 20.91 11.56 13.58
N LEU A 185 20.34 11.04 14.66
CA LEU A 185 19.30 11.70 15.44
C LEU A 185 19.92 12.67 16.47
N PRO A 186 19.12 13.61 17.01
CA PRO A 186 19.60 14.54 18.02
C PRO A 186 20.24 13.84 19.23
N GLY A 187 21.27 14.46 19.79
CA GLY A 187 22.01 13.89 20.92
C GLY A 187 23.01 12.79 20.54
N GLY A 188 23.45 12.75 19.28
CA GLY A 188 24.50 11.85 18.79
C GLY A 188 24.06 10.38 18.72
N THR A 189 22.77 10.16 18.53
CA THR A 189 22.21 8.81 18.45
C THR A 189 22.18 8.38 16.99
N THR A 190 23.06 7.47 16.61
CA THR A 190 23.03 6.84 15.29
C THR A 190 21.92 5.79 15.26
N THR A 191 21.04 5.83 14.26
CA THR A 191 19.96 4.87 14.04
C THR A 191 20.14 4.18 12.70
N GLU A 192 20.24 2.85 12.72
CA GLU A 192 20.20 2.00 11.53
C GLU A 192 18.76 1.56 11.25
N VAL A 193 18.30 1.84 10.05
CA VAL A 193 16.97 1.49 9.54
C VAL A 193 17.17 0.50 8.40
N PHE A 194 16.47 -0.62 8.43
CA PHE A 194 16.58 -1.70 7.45
C PHE A 194 15.36 -1.75 6.54
N ALA A 195 15.57 -2.17 5.29
CA ALA A 195 14.50 -2.29 4.30
C ALA A 195 13.38 -3.28 4.69
N ASP A 196 13.65 -4.19 5.63
CA ASP A 196 12.72 -5.23 6.09
C ASP A 196 11.67 -4.74 7.11
N GLY A 197 11.61 -3.43 7.39
CA GLY A 197 10.68 -2.87 8.37
C GLY A 197 11.23 -2.82 9.79
N THR A 198 12.51 -3.12 9.99
CA THR A 198 13.16 -3.06 11.32
C THR A 198 14.26 -2.00 11.38
N GLY A 199 14.78 -1.76 12.59
CA GLY A 199 15.90 -0.88 12.83
C GLY A 199 16.38 -0.95 14.27
N HIS A 200 17.49 -0.29 14.57
CA HIS A 200 17.99 -0.14 15.93
C HIS A 200 18.82 1.13 16.08
N ASP A 201 18.93 1.65 17.30
CA ASP A 201 19.82 2.77 17.60
C ASP A 201 21.12 2.34 18.29
N SER A 202 22.08 3.26 18.36
CA SER A 202 23.37 3.06 19.02
C SER A 202 23.27 2.86 20.55
N ARG A 203 22.06 2.98 21.13
CA ARG A 203 21.78 2.72 22.55
C ARG A 203 21.19 1.32 22.77
N GLY A 204 21.03 0.53 21.71
CA GLY A 204 20.51 -0.84 21.77
C GLY A 204 18.98 -0.93 21.76
N ASN A 205 18.28 0.17 21.48
CA ASN A 205 16.84 0.14 21.30
C ASN A 205 16.50 -0.40 19.91
N SER A 206 15.50 -1.25 19.82
CA SER A 206 15.00 -1.76 18.54
C SER A 206 13.80 -0.95 18.07
N MET A 207 13.61 -0.90 16.76
CA MET A 207 12.55 -0.17 16.11
C MET A 207 11.92 -1.04 15.02
N THR A 208 10.61 -0.87 14.83
CA THR A 208 9.91 -1.33 13.63
C THR A 208 9.32 -0.12 12.93
N TRP A 209 9.28 -0.14 11.60
CA TRP A 209 8.70 0.94 10.83
C TRP A 209 7.70 0.46 9.80
N THR A 210 6.76 1.33 9.49
CA THR A 210 5.76 1.12 8.43
C THR A 210 5.62 2.38 7.59
N VAL A 211 5.22 2.19 6.34
CA VAL A 211 4.90 3.31 5.44
C VAL A 211 3.48 3.79 5.75
N LEU A 212 3.32 5.09 5.97
CA LEU A 212 2.01 5.73 6.09
C LEU A 212 1.57 6.38 4.76
N ASP A 213 2.50 7.06 4.08
CA ASP A 213 2.25 7.71 2.79
C ASP A 213 3.58 7.84 2.02
N ALA A 214 3.87 6.90 1.13
CA ALA A 214 5.13 6.87 0.37
C ALA A 214 5.30 8.10 -0.53
N ALA A 215 4.21 8.63 -1.09
CA ALA A 215 4.26 9.78 -2.00
C ALA A 215 4.67 11.07 -1.27
N ARG A 216 4.41 11.13 0.05
CA ARG A 216 4.82 12.23 0.93
C ARG A 216 6.05 11.90 1.78
N GLY A 217 6.65 10.72 1.61
CA GLY A 217 7.75 10.25 2.46
C GLY A 217 7.35 10.12 3.93
N LEU A 218 6.11 9.75 4.24
CA LEU A 218 5.60 9.63 5.61
C LEU A 218 5.67 8.19 6.11
N TYR A 219 6.25 8.01 7.29
CA TYR A 219 6.47 6.72 7.96
C TYR A 219 6.03 6.79 9.42
N GLU A 220 5.75 5.63 10.01
CA GLU A 220 5.59 5.46 11.46
C GLU A 220 6.71 4.57 11.98
N TRP A 221 7.46 5.04 12.97
CA TRP A 221 8.47 4.25 13.68
C TRP A 221 8.00 3.92 15.08
N ARG A 222 8.12 2.67 15.50
CA ARG A 222 7.74 2.18 16.83
C ARG A 222 8.95 1.60 17.53
N TRP A 223 9.34 2.22 18.63
CA TRP A 223 10.51 1.84 19.40
C TRP A 223 10.20 0.89 20.55
N SER A 224 11.15 0.03 20.90
CA SER A 224 11.03 -0.92 22.00
C SER A 224 10.87 -0.28 23.39
N HIS A 225 11.27 0.98 23.56
CA HIS A 225 11.07 1.75 24.79
C HIS A 225 9.72 2.52 24.82
N GLY A 226 8.81 2.25 23.89
CA GLY A 226 7.42 2.76 23.94
C GLY A 226 7.17 4.12 23.29
N TYR A 227 8.16 4.70 22.59
CA TYR A 227 7.91 5.88 21.75
C TYR A 227 7.42 5.45 20.36
N THR A 228 6.54 6.26 19.78
CA THR A 228 6.11 6.12 18.39
C THR A 228 6.30 7.45 17.68
N ASP A 229 7.08 7.46 16.61
CA ASP A 229 7.37 8.64 15.81
C ASP A 229 6.58 8.63 14.51
N ARG A 230 6.04 9.79 14.14
CA ARG A 230 5.66 10.07 12.75
C ARG A 230 6.83 10.75 12.07
N VAL A 231 7.41 10.09 11.07
CA VAL A 231 8.64 10.50 10.41
C VAL A 231 8.32 10.94 8.99
N THR A 232 8.85 12.09 8.59
CA THR A 232 8.78 12.61 7.22
C THR A 232 10.17 12.65 6.63
N LEU A 233 10.41 11.87 5.57
CA LEU A 233 11.63 11.88 4.78
C LEU A 233 11.56 13.01 3.75
N ALA A 234 12.58 13.87 3.72
CA ALA A 234 12.66 14.92 2.73
C ALA A 234 12.84 14.33 1.31
N PRO A 235 12.36 15.01 0.25
CA PRO A 235 12.48 14.52 -1.12
C PRO A 235 13.92 14.26 -1.59
N ASP A 236 14.91 14.88 -0.96
CA ASP A 236 16.33 14.65 -1.26
C ASP A 236 16.86 13.32 -0.69
N GLY A 237 16.06 12.65 0.16
CA GLY A 237 16.41 11.41 0.85
C GLY A 237 17.51 11.54 1.90
N LYS A 238 18.00 12.76 2.20
CA LYS A 238 19.17 13.02 3.06
C LYS A 238 18.80 13.51 4.45
N THR A 239 17.63 14.10 4.59
CA THR A 239 17.13 14.60 5.88
C THR A 239 15.76 14.00 6.17
N MET A 240 15.45 13.86 7.45
CA MET A 240 14.11 13.52 7.91
C MET A 240 13.78 14.29 9.17
N SER A 241 12.50 14.49 9.43
CA SER A 241 11.99 15.06 10.67
C SER A 241 10.99 14.13 11.30
N GLY A 242 10.95 14.02 12.62
CA GLY A 242 9.99 13.21 13.33
C GLY A 242 9.30 13.94 14.48
N VAL A 243 8.09 13.50 14.79
CA VAL A 243 7.34 13.91 15.98
C VAL A 243 6.92 12.66 16.74
N ASN A 244 7.37 12.54 17.98
CA ASN A 244 7.00 11.41 18.81
C ASN A 244 5.60 11.58 19.44
N ASN A 245 5.06 10.52 20.01
CA ASN A 245 3.76 10.48 20.70
C ASN A 245 3.67 11.35 21.97
N THR A 246 4.76 12.00 22.40
CA THR A 246 4.77 13.01 23.47
C THR A 246 4.83 14.46 22.94
N GLY A 247 4.87 14.63 21.61
CA GLY A 247 4.99 15.94 20.97
C GLY A 247 6.43 16.46 20.87
N PHE A 248 7.44 15.63 21.14
CA PHE A 248 8.84 16.00 20.93
C PHE A 248 9.17 15.95 19.44
N HIS A 249 9.73 17.04 18.93
CA HIS A 249 10.18 17.18 17.55
C HIS A 249 11.68 16.91 17.44
N TRP A 250 12.07 16.24 16.37
CA TRP A 250 13.48 16.00 16.06
C TRP A 250 13.73 16.06 14.56
N ASP A 251 14.96 16.42 14.21
CA ASP A 251 15.49 16.36 12.85
C ASP A 251 16.67 15.40 12.83
N ALA A 252 16.77 14.60 11.78
CA ALA A 252 17.89 13.70 11.57
C ALA A 252 18.51 13.94 10.19
N VAL A 253 19.83 13.82 10.15
CA VAL A 253 20.60 13.87 8.92
C VAL A 253 21.14 12.48 8.67
N ARG A 254 21.08 12.04 7.44
CA ARG A 254 21.69 10.78 7.04
C ARG A 254 23.21 10.91 7.21
N SER A 255 23.80 10.21 8.20
CA SER A 255 25.21 10.34 8.67
C SER A 255 26.21 10.12 7.55
N SER A 256 25.80 9.27 6.64
CA SER A 256 26.41 8.84 5.41
C SER A 256 25.26 8.11 4.72
N PRO A 257 25.18 8.00 3.38
CA PRO A 257 24.42 6.87 2.86
C PRO A 257 24.89 5.63 3.65
N LEU A 258 24.10 4.56 3.72
CA LEU A 258 24.76 3.25 3.82
C LEU A 258 25.96 3.26 2.83
N PRO A 259 26.96 2.37 2.89
CA PRO A 259 27.53 2.00 1.60
C PRO A 259 26.32 1.85 0.67
N GLN A 260 26.18 2.78 -0.29
CA GLN A 260 25.13 2.67 -1.29
C GLN A 260 25.19 1.21 -1.68
N PRO A 261 24.08 0.51 -1.92
CA PRO A 261 24.14 -0.68 -2.72
C PRO A 261 25.06 -0.32 -3.89
N GLY A 262 26.32 -0.75 -3.79
CA GLY A 262 27.36 -0.03 -4.50
C GLY A 262 26.99 -0.27 -5.94
N SER A 263 26.96 0.76 -6.74
CA SER A 263 26.76 0.64 -8.19
C SER A 263 27.85 -0.24 -8.86
N GLY A 264 28.68 -0.96 -8.09
CA GLY A 264 29.44 -2.13 -8.50
C GLY A 264 29.41 -3.39 -7.60
N ALA A 265 28.69 -3.46 -6.46
CA ALA A 265 28.77 -4.60 -5.51
C ALA A 265 27.43 -5.25 -5.11
N THR A 266 26.30 -4.54 -5.19
CA THR A 266 24.98 -5.13 -4.88
C THR A 266 24.33 -5.82 -6.08
N SER A 267 24.74 -5.48 -7.30
CA SER A 267 24.50 -6.32 -8.47
C SER A 267 25.33 -7.60 -8.47
N ALA A 268 26.40 -7.68 -7.67
CA ALA A 268 27.37 -8.77 -7.77
C ALA A 268 26.84 -10.10 -7.23
N LEU A 269 25.90 -10.08 -6.27
CA LEU A 269 25.18 -11.29 -5.84
C LEU A 269 23.92 -11.55 -6.70
N VAL A 270 23.33 -10.49 -7.26
CA VAL A 270 22.12 -10.59 -8.11
C VAL A 270 22.39 -11.44 -9.33
N GLY A 271 21.47 -12.36 -9.63
CA GLY A 271 21.56 -13.28 -10.75
C GLY A 271 20.98 -14.64 -10.43
N SER A 272 21.09 -15.52 -11.41
CA SER A 272 20.70 -16.92 -11.31
C SER A 272 21.93 -17.76 -10.96
N TRP A 273 21.76 -18.63 -9.98
CA TRP A 273 22.84 -19.44 -9.41
C TRP A 273 22.45 -20.91 -9.43
N ASP A 274 23.36 -21.75 -9.91
CA ASP A 274 23.30 -23.19 -9.65
C ASP A 274 23.75 -23.41 -8.21
N TRP A 275 22.75 -23.51 -7.33
CA TRP A 275 22.96 -23.67 -5.90
C TRP A 275 23.30 -25.13 -5.63
N GLY A 276 24.29 -25.35 -4.76
CA GLY A 276 24.83 -26.66 -4.45
C GLY A 276 23.80 -27.76 -4.09
N PRO A 277 24.28 -28.96 -3.71
CA PRO A 277 23.51 -30.18 -3.78
C PRO A 277 22.18 -30.10 -3.01
N GLY A 278 21.06 -30.01 -3.74
CA GLY A 278 19.69 -30.14 -3.22
C GLY A 278 18.73 -28.98 -3.50
N SER A 279 19.22 -27.77 -3.77
CA SER A 279 18.37 -26.57 -3.92
C SER A 279 18.10 -26.18 -5.38
N GLY A 280 18.94 -26.62 -6.31
CA GLY A 280 18.80 -26.32 -7.74
C GLY A 280 19.03 -24.84 -8.05
N LEU A 281 18.28 -24.30 -9.01
CA LEU A 281 18.43 -22.90 -9.41
C LEU A 281 17.94 -21.96 -8.31
N VAL A 282 18.72 -20.92 -7.99
CA VAL A 282 18.32 -19.83 -7.10
C VAL A 282 18.46 -18.51 -7.84
N ASP A 283 17.36 -17.78 -7.93
CA ASP A 283 17.31 -16.44 -8.49
C ASP A 283 17.37 -15.41 -7.36
N ILE A 284 18.39 -14.57 -7.37
CA ILE A 284 18.58 -13.46 -6.41
C ILE A 284 18.35 -12.15 -7.16
N VAL A 285 17.47 -11.31 -6.64
CA VAL A 285 17.08 -10.04 -7.26
C VAL A 285 17.59 -8.85 -6.45
N ALA A 286 17.72 -7.71 -7.12
CA ALA A 286 18.35 -6.51 -6.57
C ALA A 286 17.57 -5.84 -5.45
N ASP A 287 16.29 -6.19 -5.28
CA ASP A 287 15.39 -5.65 -4.25
C ASP A 287 15.60 -6.28 -2.86
N GLY A 288 16.64 -7.10 -2.69
CA GLY A 288 16.92 -7.78 -1.42
C GLY A 288 16.21 -9.12 -1.26
N THR A 289 15.54 -9.62 -2.30
CA THR A 289 14.84 -10.92 -2.27
C THR A 289 15.45 -11.96 -3.21
N GLY A 290 14.96 -13.19 -3.11
CA GLY A 290 15.28 -14.26 -4.04
C GLY A 290 14.36 -15.46 -3.88
N ARG A 291 14.50 -16.45 -4.75
CA ARG A 291 13.69 -17.67 -4.74
C ARG A 291 14.46 -18.85 -5.33
N ASP A 292 14.28 -20.04 -4.74
CA ASP A 292 14.80 -21.29 -5.31
C ASP A 292 13.80 -21.98 -6.26
N SER A 293 14.29 -23.00 -6.96
CA SER A 293 13.49 -23.81 -7.88
C SER A 293 12.35 -24.61 -7.22
N LEU A 294 12.39 -24.75 -5.89
CA LEU A 294 11.35 -25.41 -5.10
C LEU A 294 10.27 -24.42 -4.61
N GLY A 295 10.45 -23.12 -4.88
CA GLY A 295 9.52 -22.06 -4.50
C GLY A 295 9.78 -21.46 -3.13
N ASN A 296 10.86 -21.84 -2.44
CA ASN A 296 11.26 -21.20 -1.18
C ASN A 296 11.80 -19.81 -1.46
N SER A 297 11.34 -18.81 -0.71
CA SER A 297 11.84 -17.45 -0.83
C SER A 297 13.02 -17.22 0.12
N LEU A 298 13.90 -16.28 -0.24
CA LEU A 298 14.92 -15.74 0.64
C LEU A 298 14.87 -14.22 0.67
N THR A 299 15.37 -13.64 1.76
CA THR A 299 15.83 -12.25 1.79
C THR A 299 17.35 -12.23 1.96
N TRP A 300 18.01 -11.19 1.46
CA TRP A 300 19.46 -11.06 1.57
C TRP A 300 19.89 -9.65 1.95
N SER A 301 21.03 -9.57 2.64
CA SER A 301 21.69 -8.31 2.95
C SER A 301 23.20 -8.45 2.85
N LEU A 302 23.89 -7.35 2.54
CA LEU A 302 25.35 -7.29 2.59
C LEU A 302 25.79 -7.28 4.07
N LEU A 303 26.70 -8.18 4.44
CA LEU A 303 27.33 -8.19 5.76
C LEU A 303 28.62 -7.38 5.76
N ASP A 304 29.45 -7.59 4.75
CA ASP A 304 30.77 -6.98 4.64
C ASP A 304 31.14 -6.83 3.16
N ALA A 305 31.38 -5.58 2.75
CA ALA A 305 31.73 -5.23 1.39
C ALA A 305 33.17 -5.64 1.02
N GLU A 306 34.09 -5.63 1.99
CA GLU A 306 35.51 -5.93 1.77
C GLU A 306 35.70 -7.41 1.48
N THR A 307 35.05 -8.26 2.28
CA THR A 307 35.07 -9.71 2.09
C THR A 307 34.01 -10.23 1.12
N ARG A 308 33.13 -9.34 0.61
CA ARG A 308 31.97 -9.70 -0.23
C ARG A 308 31.09 -10.76 0.43
N ALA A 309 30.86 -10.59 1.73
CA ALA A 309 30.04 -11.47 2.53
C ALA A 309 28.59 -10.96 2.57
N TYR A 310 27.64 -11.88 2.42
CA TYR A 310 26.22 -11.62 2.41
C TYR A 310 25.52 -12.57 3.37
N LYS A 311 24.43 -12.12 3.98
CA LYS A 311 23.54 -12.93 4.79
C LYS A 311 22.30 -13.24 3.98
N LEU A 312 21.94 -14.52 3.89
CA LEU A 312 20.73 -14.97 3.22
C LEU A 312 19.82 -15.63 4.26
N LYS A 313 18.55 -15.23 4.31
CA LYS A 313 17.56 -15.78 5.23
C LYS A 313 16.44 -16.44 4.43
N TRP A 314 16.29 -17.74 4.61
CA TRP A 314 15.32 -18.54 3.87
C TRP A 314 13.97 -18.64 4.60
N SER A 315 12.89 -18.75 3.84
CA SER A 315 11.52 -18.92 4.35
C SER A 315 11.32 -20.19 5.18
N HIS A 316 12.17 -21.20 4.97
CA HIS A 316 12.15 -22.49 5.66
C HIS A 316 13.15 -22.57 6.83
N GLY A 317 13.65 -21.42 7.29
CA GLY A 317 14.35 -21.29 8.58
C GLY A 317 15.88 -21.34 8.56
N PHE A 318 16.49 -21.60 7.40
CA PHE A 318 17.94 -21.53 7.25
C PHE A 318 18.43 -20.08 7.14
N VAL A 319 19.61 -19.84 7.71
CA VAL A 319 20.34 -18.58 7.56
C VAL A 319 21.73 -18.92 7.09
N ASP A 320 22.08 -18.43 5.91
CA ASP A 320 23.36 -18.68 5.27
C ASP A 320 24.24 -17.43 5.29
N VAL A 321 25.54 -17.66 5.38
CA VAL A 321 26.57 -16.66 5.08
C VAL A 321 27.19 -17.07 3.75
N ALA A 322 27.04 -16.21 2.74
CA ALA A 322 27.54 -16.39 1.40
C ALA A 322 28.72 -15.44 1.15
N VAL A 323 29.84 -15.96 0.67
CA VAL A 323 31.01 -15.17 0.29
C VAL A 323 31.18 -15.28 -1.21
N LEU A 324 31.04 -14.15 -1.90
CA LEU A 324 31.12 -14.08 -3.36
C LEU A 324 32.59 -13.97 -3.80
N ALA A 325 33.02 -14.87 -4.68
CA ALA A 325 34.37 -14.88 -5.21
C ALA A 325 34.70 -13.59 -6.01
N ALA A 326 35.99 -13.27 -6.09
CA ALA A 326 36.50 -12.05 -6.74
C ALA A 326 36.00 -11.89 -8.19
N ASP A 327 35.87 -12.99 -8.93
CA ASP A 327 35.39 -13.05 -10.31
C ASP A 327 33.87 -12.87 -10.45
N GLY A 328 33.10 -12.91 -9.35
CA GLY A 328 31.65 -12.87 -9.37
C GLY A 328 30.97 -14.13 -9.92
N ALA A 329 31.72 -15.20 -10.19
CA ALA A 329 31.22 -16.41 -10.84
C ALA A 329 30.87 -17.53 -9.85
N SER A 330 31.36 -17.47 -8.60
CA SER A 330 31.10 -18.49 -7.59
C SER A 330 30.85 -17.91 -6.19
N ILE A 331 30.09 -18.65 -5.38
CA ILE A 331 29.80 -18.31 -3.98
C ILE A 331 30.22 -19.49 -3.10
N ALA A 332 30.93 -19.20 -2.00
CA ALA A 332 31.12 -20.14 -0.90
C ALA A 332 30.08 -19.88 0.19
N ILE A 333 29.36 -20.92 0.62
CA ILE A 333 28.20 -20.78 1.49
C ILE A 333 28.38 -21.62 2.75
N VAL A 334 28.07 -21.01 3.91
CA VAL A 334 28.01 -21.68 5.21
C VAL A 334 26.63 -21.44 5.83
N SER A 335 25.87 -22.50 6.04
CA SER A 335 24.57 -22.41 6.72
C SER A 335 24.72 -22.35 8.24
N ASN A 336 23.70 -21.84 8.91
CA ASN A 336 23.56 -21.89 10.37
C ASN A 336 23.52 -23.33 10.94
N ALA A 337 23.27 -24.35 10.12
CA ALA A 337 23.38 -25.76 10.49
C ALA A 337 24.82 -26.32 10.34
N GLY A 338 25.78 -25.48 9.93
CA GLY A 338 27.18 -25.86 9.73
C GLY A 338 27.46 -26.54 8.38
N ALA A 339 26.45 -26.76 7.54
CA ALA A 339 26.65 -27.28 6.19
C ALA A 339 27.42 -26.26 5.33
N ARG A 340 28.37 -26.76 4.54
CA ARG A 340 29.19 -25.97 3.62
C ARG A 340 28.99 -26.45 2.20
N PHE A 341 28.71 -25.54 1.29
CA PHE A 341 28.51 -25.84 -0.12
C PHE A 341 28.84 -24.61 -0.97
N GLY A 342 28.87 -24.78 -2.28
CA GLY A 342 29.12 -23.69 -3.23
C GLY A 342 27.92 -23.46 -4.14
N ALA A 343 27.92 -22.32 -4.80
CA ALA A 343 27.04 -22.04 -5.94
C ALA A 343 27.84 -21.43 -7.09
N THR A 344 27.42 -21.69 -8.32
CA THR A 344 28.04 -21.10 -9.53
C THR A 344 27.02 -20.30 -10.31
N ARG A 345 27.43 -19.14 -10.82
CA ARG A 345 26.57 -18.27 -11.62
C ARG A 345 26.21 -18.94 -12.93
N ARG A 346 24.95 -18.80 -13.36
CA ARG A 346 24.45 -19.33 -14.62
C ARG A 346 24.55 -18.32 -15.76
#